data_AF-A0A8T1V2T7-F1
#
_entry.id   AF-A0A8T1V2T7-F1
#
_cell.length_a   1.000
_cell.length_b   1.000
_cell.length_c   1.000
_cell.angle_alpha   90.00
_cell.angle_beta   90.00
_cell.angle_gamma   90.00
#
_symmetry.space_group_name_H-M   'P 1'
#
loop_
_entity.id
_entity.type
_entity.pdbx_description
1 polymer ?
#
loop_
_entity_poly.entity_id
_entity_poly.type
_entity_poly.pdbx_seq_one_letter_code
_entity_poly.pdbx_strand_id
1 'polypeptide(L)'
;MNNAQEEAAAVSRHDQLKQFMKLSLWGNKADECYKEVKDTVSGDDASLVFDDKLLLVDHSDKTISYLEKKATELGNARNMGVEYINDNSGTELLLDLALADHLLAHEWCGKVTMNVKMEPMYVSDAIGADVHEHIAEMQSKMRAPEVQALGTRLAGYVQTEQLVVHPDIFWNRYKFYWEMPTELQSRLADEATLVIIKGDLNYRRLLGDRLWAPSTSINEVVPYFPAAYVSFRTMKSTLVAGVPADIVQKLEQEDPKWRFNGKRAIIQSVLTTATSS
;
A
#
# COMPACT_ATOMS: atom_id res chain seq x y z
N MET A 1 1.95 46.22 15.07
CA MET A 1 2.38 45.06 15.89
C MET A 1 1.65 43.85 15.34
N ASN A 2 2.43 42.82 15.04
CA ASN A 2 2.15 41.71 14.14
C ASN A 2 0.84 40.96 14.42
N ASN A 3 0.00 40.86 13.39
CA ASN A 3 -1.09 39.89 13.27
C ASN A 3 -0.69 38.89 12.16
N ALA A 4 0.50 38.30 12.29
CA ALA A 4 1.11 37.42 11.31
C ALA A 4 1.82 36.28 12.05
N GLN A 5 1.03 35.29 12.48
CA GLN A 5 1.35 33.99 13.11
C GLN A 5 0.02 33.58 13.76
N GLU A 6 -0.79 32.61 13.32
CA GLU A 6 -0.54 31.31 12.70
C GLU A 6 -1.70 30.98 11.74
N GLU A 7 -1.47 31.00 10.43
CA GLU A 7 -2.20 30.13 9.51
C GLU A 7 -1.25 28.97 9.24
N ALA A 8 -1.48 27.82 9.87
CA ALA A 8 -0.83 26.58 9.46
C ALA A 8 -1.22 26.35 8.00
N ALA A 9 -0.25 26.50 7.07
CA ALA A 9 -0.50 26.28 5.66
C ALA A 9 -1.12 24.89 5.46
N ALA A 10 -2.30 24.83 4.85
CA ALA A 10 -2.97 23.56 4.59
C ALA A 10 -2.04 22.63 3.82
N VAL A 11 -1.81 21.43 4.35
CA VAL A 11 -0.98 20.38 3.73
C VAL A 11 -1.53 20.10 2.33
N SER A 12 -0.66 20.09 1.31
CA SER A 12 -1.08 19.91 -0.09
C SER A 12 -1.75 18.56 -0.31
N ARG A 13 -2.64 18.45 -1.31
CA ARG A 13 -3.30 17.17 -1.68
C ARG A 13 -2.27 16.06 -1.96
N HIS A 14 -1.14 16.43 -2.58
CA HIS A 14 0.00 15.54 -2.83
C HIS A 14 0.60 15.03 -1.51
N ASP A 15 0.92 15.94 -0.59
CA ASP A 15 1.55 15.59 0.69
C ASP A 15 0.61 14.76 1.58
N GLN A 16 -0.70 15.03 1.53
CA GLN A 16 -1.70 14.21 2.21
C GLN A 16 -1.70 12.78 1.68
N LEU A 17 -1.76 12.58 0.36
CA LEU A 17 -1.70 11.22 -0.22
C LEU A 17 -0.39 10.53 0.16
N LYS A 18 0.74 11.23 0.08
CA LYS A 18 2.04 10.71 0.50
C LYS A 18 2.04 10.25 1.96
N GLN A 19 1.40 10.99 2.85
CA GLN A 19 1.23 10.60 4.25
C GLN A 19 0.39 9.32 4.38
N PHE A 20 -0.75 9.22 3.69
CA PHE A 20 -1.57 8.00 3.72
C PHE A 20 -0.84 6.77 3.13
N MET A 21 -0.03 6.94 2.09
CA MET A 21 0.82 5.85 1.56
C MET A 21 1.81 5.34 2.62
N LYS A 22 2.45 6.26 3.36
CA LYS A 22 3.36 5.89 4.45
C LYS A 22 2.62 5.24 5.62
N LEU A 23 1.45 5.73 5.98
CA LEU A 23 0.60 5.11 7.01
C LEU A 23 0.23 3.67 6.64
N SER A 24 -0.27 3.45 5.41
CA SER A 24 -0.60 2.11 4.89
C SER A 24 0.62 1.17 4.86
N LEU A 25 1.81 1.67 4.50
CA LEU A 25 3.05 0.88 4.53
C LEU A 25 3.39 0.35 5.92
N TRP A 26 3.26 1.19 6.95
CA TRP A 26 3.68 0.88 8.31
C TRP A 26 2.58 0.25 9.17
N GLY A 27 1.39 -0.02 8.62
CA GLY A 27 0.30 -0.63 9.37
C GLY A 27 0.64 -1.95 10.04
N ASN A 28 1.48 -2.76 9.38
CA ASN A 28 2.03 -3.99 9.95
C ASN A 28 2.89 -3.78 11.21
N LYS A 29 3.53 -2.62 11.36
CA LYS A 29 4.31 -2.28 12.55
C LYS A 29 3.49 -1.67 13.67
N ALA A 30 2.39 -1.00 13.32
CA ALA A 30 1.48 -0.44 14.31
C ALA A 30 0.83 -1.56 15.15
N ASP A 31 0.60 -2.73 14.55
CA ASP A 31 0.05 -3.92 15.23
C ASP A 31 1.09 -4.67 16.08
N GLU A 32 2.33 -4.81 15.60
CA GLU A 32 3.41 -5.59 16.23
C GLU A 32 4.04 -4.94 17.49
N CYS A 33 3.40 -3.93 18.10
CA CYS A 33 3.85 -3.32 19.36
C CYS A 33 5.35 -2.96 19.35
N TYR A 34 5.84 -2.33 18.28
CA TYR A 34 7.22 -1.88 18.24
C TYR A 34 7.44 -0.83 19.35
N LYS A 35 8.33 -1.11 20.31
CA LYS A 35 8.57 -0.25 21.48
C LYS A 35 8.93 1.20 21.10
N GLU A 36 9.70 1.39 20.02
CA GLU A 36 10.07 2.75 19.55
C GLU A 36 8.87 3.50 18.94
N VAL A 37 7.83 2.80 18.45
CA VAL A 37 6.57 3.43 18.00
C VAL A 37 5.67 3.72 19.21
N LYS A 38 5.63 2.82 20.21
CA LYS A 38 4.88 3.03 21.46
C LYS A 38 5.33 4.29 22.22
N ASP A 39 6.62 4.59 22.24
CA ASP A 39 7.14 5.78 22.91
C ASP A 39 6.77 7.10 22.19
N THR A 40 6.39 7.03 20.90
CA THR A 40 5.83 8.16 20.12
C THR A 40 4.29 8.17 20.04
N VAL A 41 3.63 7.07 20.39
CA VAL A 41 2.16 6.87 20.21
C VAL A 41 1.39 6.93 21.54
N SER A 42 2.04 7.25 22.66
CA SER A 42 1.37 7.48 23.94
C SER A 42 0.99 8.95 24.14
N GLY A 43 -0.31 9.24 24.12
CA GLY A 43 -0.91 10.55 24.41
C GLY A 43 -2.12 10.82 23.51
N ASP A 44 -2.95 11.80 23.85
CA ASP A 44 -4.07 12.29 23.02
C ASP A 44 -3.63 12.83 21.65
N ASP A 45 -2.32 12.84 21.39
CA ASP A 45 -1.60 13.40 20.25
C ASP A 45 -0.63 12.35 19.64
N ALA A 46 -1.08 11.10 19.54
CA ALA A 46 -0.32 10.00 18.97
C ALA A 46 0.00 10.26 17.48
N SER A 47 1.10 10.94 17.21
CA SER A 47 1.54 11.20 15.84
C SER A 47 2.18 9.92 15.29
N LEU A 48 1.55 9.31 14.28
CA LEU A 48 2.17 8.26 13.46
C LEU A 48 3.20 8.89 12.51
N VAL A 49 4.23 9.53 13.08
CA VAL A 49 5.34 10.10 12.34
C VAL A 49 6.40 9.02 12.19
N PHE A 50 6.57 8.55 10.96
CA PHE A 50 7.60 7.59 10.61
C PHE A 50 8.80 8.33 10.03
N ASP A 51 10.01 8.00 10.51
CA ASP A 51 11.23 8.59 9.99
C ASP A 51 11.49 8.10 8.56
N ASP A 52 11.53 9.02 7.61
CA ASP A 52 11.81 8.76 6.19
C ASP A 52 13.17 8.07 6.00
N LYS A 53 14.10 8.18 6.95
CA LYS A 53 15.38 7.44 6.93
C LYS A 53 15.21 5.92 7.01
N LEU A 54 14.03 5.43 7.39
CA LEU A 54 13.70 3.99 7.40
C LEU A 54 13.25 3.48 6.03
N LEU A 55 12.99 4.35 5.06
CA LEU A 55 12.69 4.00 3.68
C LEU A 55 13.99 3.83 2.89
N LEU A 56 14.24 2.61 2.41
CA LEU A 56 15.40 2.32 1.55
C LEU A 56 15.18 2.81 0.11
N VAL A 57 13.92 2.83 -0.30
CA VAL A 57 13.43 3.30 -1.59
C VAL A 57 12.11 4.01 -1.32
N ASP A 58 11.98 5.25 -1.78
CA ASP A 58 10.75 6.03 -1.70
C ASP A 58 10.35 6.54 -3.08
N HIS A 59 9.44 5.80 -3.74
CA HIS A 59 8.81 6.20 -5.00
C HIS A 59 7.41 6.82 -4.79
N SER A 60 7.08 7.32 -3.59
CA SER A 60 5.78 7.93 -3.32
C SER A 60 5.50 9.11 -4.26
N ASP A 61 6.39 10.11 -4.33
CA ASP A 61 6.22 11.27 -5.22
C ASP A 61 6.07 10.84 -6.69
N LYS A 62 6.90 9.88 -7.12
CA LYS A 62 6.85 9.33 -8.48
C LYS A 62 5.50 8.65 -8.78
N THR A 63 4.93 7.95 -7.79
CA THR A 63 3.62 7.29 -7.91
C THR A 63 2.49 8.31 -7.96
N ILE A 64 2.56 9.35 -7.14
CA ILE A 64 1.57 10.44 -7.10
C ILE A 64 1.55 11.19 -8.42
N SER A 65 2.70 11.63 -8.93
CA SER A 65 2.80 12.29 -10.23
C SER A 65 2.32 11.42 -11.40
N TYR A 66 2.46 10.09 -11.29
CA TYR A 66 1.89 9.17 -12.28
C TYR A 66 0.36 9.18 -12.26
N LEU A 67 -0.28 9.18 -11.08
CA LEU A 67 -1.73 9.30 -10.96
C LEU A 67 -2.24 10.63 -11.52
N GLU A 68 -1.55 11.74 -11.26
CA GLU A 68 -1.91 13.06 -11.81
C GLU A 68 -1.82 13.09 -13.34
N LYS A 69 -0.73 12.51 -13.89
CA LYS A 69 -0.56 12.35 -15.33
C LYS A 69 -1.68 11.50 -15.94
N LYS A 70 -2.02 10.37 -15.32
CA LYS A 70 -3.09 9.48 -15.81
C LYS A 70 -4.46 10.12 -15.74
N ALA A 71 -4.74 10.89 -14.68
CA ALA A 71 -5.97 11.66 -14.58
C ALA A 71 -6.11 12.68 -15.72
N THR A 72 -5.00 13.31 -16.11
CA THR A 72 -4.96 14.23 -17.26
C THR A 72 -5.18 13.50 -18.59
N GLU A 73 -4.51 12.36 -18.80
CA GLU A 73 -4.66 11.54 -20.02
C GLU A 73 -6.09 10.99 -20.20
N LEU A 74 -6.76 10.64 -19.10
CA LEU A 74 -8.12 10.09 -19.10
C LEU A 74 -9.21 11.18 -18.97
N GLY A 75 -8.82 12.44 -18.89
CA GLY A 75 -9.70 13.61 -18.75
C GLY A 75 -10.39 13.76 -17.39
N ASN A 76 -10.43 12.71 -16.58
CA ASN A 76 -10.97 12.72 -15.22
C ASN A 76 -10.37 11.58 -14.39
N ALA A 77 -9.89 11.89 -13.18
CA ALA A 77 -9.38 10.89 -12.25
C ALA A 77 -10.44 9.83 -11.86
N ARG A 78 -11.73 10.17 -11.91
CA ARG A 78 -12.83 9.22 -11.66
C ARG A 78 -12.91 8.08 -12.68
N ASN A 79 -12.24 8.20 -13.82
CA ASN A 79 -12.11 7.11 -14.80
C ASN A 79 -11.00 6.11 -14.44
N MET A 80 -10.23 6.37 -13.37
CA MET A 80 -9.14 5.51 -12.93
C MET A 80 -9.62 4.50 -11.87
N GLY A 81 -9.05 3.29 -11.95
CA GLY A 81 -9.16 2.26 -10.92
C GLY A 81 -7.84 2.10 -10.16
N VAL A 82 -7.90 2.04 -8.83
CA VAL A 82 -6.76 1.65 -7.98
C VAL A 82 -7.06 0.33 -7.31
N GLU A 83 -6.19 -0.65 -7.46
CA GLU A 83 -6.40 -1.97 -6.86
C GLU A 83 -5.39 -2.24 -5.77
N TYR A 84 -5.80 -2.93 -4.71
CA TYR A 84 -4.92 -3.47 -3.69
C TYR A 84 -4.77 -4.96 -3.92
N ILE A 85 -3.57 -5.48 -3.76
CA ILE A 85 -3.36 -6.88 -3.39
C ILE A 85 -3.02 -6.85 -1.90
N ASN A 86 -4.02 -7.16 -1.07
CA ASN A 86 -3.96 -6.96 0.38
C ASN A 86 -3.02 -7.97 1.06
N ASP A 87 -2.45 -7.59 2.21
CA ASP A 87 -1.65 -8.45 3.09
C ASP A 87 -2.48 -8.86 4.30
N ASN A 88 -2.31 -8.19 5.46
CA ASN A 88 -2.99 -8.57 6.70
C ASN A 88 -4.30 -7.83 6.96
N SER A 89 -5.17 -8.46 7.75
CA SER A 89 -6.31 -7.86 8.44
C SER A 89 -5.84 -7.01 9.63
N GLY A 90 -6.77 -6.53 10.46
CA GLY A 90 -6.44 -5.74 11.65
C GLY A 90 -5.95 -4.33 11.30
N THR A 91 -4.92 -3.86 12.00
CA THR A 91 -4.42 -2.48 11.85
C THR A 91 -3.93 -2.16 10.44
N GLU A 92 -3.32 -3.14 9.74
CA GLU A 92 -2.90 -2.93 8.34
C GLU A 92 -4.10 -2.69 7.43
N LEU A 93 -5.14 -3.52 7.53
CA LEU A 93 -6.36 -3.36 6.73
C LEU A 93 -7.11 -2.06 7.05
N LEU A 94 -7.12 -1.62 8.31
CA LEU A 94 -7.71 -0.32 8.68
C LEU A 94 -7.01 0.85 7.96
N LEU A 95 -5.68 0.81 7.86
CA LEU A 95 -4.90 1.86 7.21
C LEU A 95 -4.99 1.77 5.68
N ASP A 96 -5.16 0.58 5.12
CA ASP A 96 -5.49 0.39 3.71
C ASP A 96 -6.88 0.94 3.37
N LEU A 97 -7.87 0.72 4.24
CA LEU A 97 -9.21 1.30 4.10
C LEU A 97 -9.18 2.83 4.24
N ALA A 98 -8.37 3.38 5.13
CA ALA A 98 -8.20 4.82 5.27
C ALA A 98 -7.55 5.45 4.02
N LEU A 99 -6.54 4.79 3.42
CA LEU A 99 -5.96 5.22 2.15
C LEU A 99 -6.97 5.09 1.00
N ALA A 100 -7.78 4.02 0.95
CA ALA A 100 -8.85 3.87 -0.04
C ALA A 100 -9.92 4.97 0.05
N ASP A 101 -10.35 5.32 1.27
CA ASP A 101 -11.24 6.46 1.50
C ASP A 101 -10.59 7.77 1.03
N HIS A 102 -9.32 8.01 1.36
CA HIS A 102 -8.61 9.21 0.90
C HIS A 102 -8.57 9.29 -0.63
N LEU A 103 -8.26 8.17 -1.31
CA LEU A 103 -8.22 8.11 -2.77
C LEU A 103 -9.58 8.45 -3.41
N LEU A 104 -10.68 7.91 -2.88
CA LEU A 104 -12.02 8.15 -3.40
C LEU A 104 -12.54 9.55 -3.05
N ALA A 105 -12.40 9.97 -1.79
CA ALA A 105 -12.89 11.25 -1.29
C ALA A 105 -12.19 12.46 -1.91
N HIS A 106 -10.92 12.31 -2.30
CA HIS A 106 -10.11 13.38 -2.91
C HIS A 106 -9.91 13.18 -4.42
N GLU A 107 -10.75 12.34 -5.05
CA GLU A 107 -10.79 12.13 -6.50
C GLU A 107 -9.43 11.75 -7.09
N TRP A 108 -8.67 10.91 -6.41
CA TRP A 108 -7.48 10.27 -6.98
C TRP A 108 -7.86 9.09 -7.89
N CYS A 109 -9.03 8.50 -7.69
CA CYS A 109 -9.61 7.47 -8.53
C CYS A 109 -11.14 7.47 -8.40
N GLY A 110 -11.84 6.75 -9.29
CA GLY A 110 -13.29 6.56 -9.17
C GLY A 110 -13.69 5.23 -8.55
N LYS A 111 -12.78 4.24 -8.61
CA LYS A 111 -12.99 2.88 -8.12
C LYS A 111 -11.74 2.40 -7.38
N VAL A 112 -11.95 1.75 -6.25
CA VAL A 112 -10.96 0.97 -5.51
C VAL A 112 -11.38 -0.49 -5.48
N THR A 113 -10.46 -1.43 -5.72
CA THR A 113 -10.72 -2.87 -5.55
C THR A 113 -9.74 -3.48 -4.56
N MET A 114 -10.26 -4.14 -3.53
CA MET A 114 -9.50 -4.89 -2.54
C MET A 114 -9.40 -6.35 -2.97
N ASN A 115 -8.27 -6.76 -3.53
CA ASN A 115 -8.00 -8.16 -3.86
C ASN A 115 -7.52 -8.88 -2.61
N VAL A 116 -8.43 -9.67 -2.03
CA VAL A 116 -8.26 -10.35 -0.75
C VAL A 116 -8.21 -11.86 -0.95
N LYS A 117 -7.76 -12.55 0.08
CA LYS A 117 -7.64 -14.01 0.04
C LYS A 117 -9.05 -14.60 0.05
N MET A 118 -9.25 -15.68 -0.67
CA MET A 118 -10.52 -16.41 -0.70
C MET A 118 -10.75 -17.15 0.62
N GLU A 119 -9.68 -17.69 1.19
CA GLU A 119 -9.69 -18.51 2.40
C GLU A 119 -8.64 -18.00 3.41
N PRO A 120 -8.77 -18.32 4.71
CA PRO A 120 -7.76 -17.97 5.71
C PRO A 120 -6.36 -18.45 5.32
N MET A 121 -5.36 -17.56 5.38
CA MET A 121 -3.97 -17.84 5.02
C MET A 121 -3.02 -17.11 5.96
N TYR A 122 -1.85 -17.69 6.24
CA TYR A 122 -0.76 -17.04 7.01
C TYR A 122 -1.20 -16.34 8.32
N VAL A 123 -2.21 -16.89 9.00
CA VAL A 123 -2.80 -16.39 10.26
C VAL A 123 -3.56 -15.07 10.10
N SER A 124 -2.92 -14.03 9.56
CA SER A 124 -3.45 -12.67 9.53
C SER A 124 -3.86 -12.18 8.13
N ASP A 125 -3.66 -12.95 7.06
CA ASP A 125 -3.98 -12.46 5.72
C ASP A 125 -5.48 -12.15 5.58
N ALA A 126 -5.80 -10.96 5.07
CA ALA A 126 -7.18 -10.48 4.96
C ALA A 126 -7.99 -11.31 3.95
N ILE A 127 -9.17 -11.74 4.37
CA ILE A 127 -10.23 -12.33 3.52
C ILE A 127 -11.39 -11.34 3.34
N GLY A 128 -12.35 -11.69 2.47
CA GLY A 128 -13.51 -10.82 2.20
C GLY A 128 -14.31 -10.46 3.45
N ALA A 129 -14.52 -11.43 4.36
CA ALA A 129 -15.23 -11.21 5.60
C ALA A 129 -14.56 -10.13 6.47
N ASP A 130 -13.21 -10.15 6.58
CA ASP A 130 -12.47 -9.17 7.37
C ASP A 130 -12.77 -7.75 6.91
N VAL A 131 -12.76 -7.49 5.59
CA VAL A 131 -13.02 -6.14 5.04
C VAL A 131 -14.39 -5.63 5.47
N HIS A 132 -15.42 -6.47 5.31
CA HIS A 132 -16.79 -6.09 5.67
C HIS A 132 -16.96 -5.93 7.18
N GLU A 133 -16.35 -6.79 7.98
CA GLU A 133 -16.39 -6.70 9.44
C GLU A 133 -15.69 -5.45 9.96
N HIS A 134 -14.53 -5.07 9.40
CA HIS A 134 -13.84 -3.84 9.78
C HIS A 134 -14.70 -2.60 9.46
N ILE A 135 -15.32 -2.55 8.27
CA ILE A 135 -16.22 -1.45 7.88
C ILE A 135 -17.45 -1.39 8.80
N ALA A 136 -18.02 -2.54 9.16
CA ALA A 136 -19.16 -2.61 10.07
C ALA A 136 -18.78 -2.16 11.49
N GLU A 137 -17.64 -2.64 12.01
CA GLU A 137 -17.17 -2.33 13.35
C GLU A 137 -16.78 -0.85 13.49
N MET A 138 -16.23 -0.23 12.45
CA MET A 138 -15.98 1.23 12.46
C MET A 138 -17.26 2.04 12.68
N GLN A 139 -18.42 1.55 12.25
CA GLN A 139 -19.73 2.21 12.43
C GLN A 139 -20.36 1.95 13.82
N SER A 140 -19.71 1.15 14.67
CA SER A 140 -20.20 0.90 16.03
C SER A 140 -20.26 2.18 16.85
N LYS A 141 -21.32 2.33 17.64
CA LYS A 141 -21.52 3.47 18.56
C LYS A 141 -20.43 3.55 19.65
N MET A 142 -19.66 2.49 19.83
CA MET A 142 -18.54 2.43 20.77
C MET A 142 -17.26 3.09 20.22
N ARG A 143 -17.23 3.47 18.94
CA ARG A 143 -16.06 4.09 18.29
C ARG A 143 -16.15 5.61 18.33
N ALA A 144 -15.00 6.28 18.15
CA ALA A 144 -14.96 7.73 18.04
C ALA A 144 -15.77 8.23 16.83
N PRO A 145 -16.38 9.42 16.87
CA PRO A 145 -17.20 9.96 15.77
C PRO A 145 -16.49 9.98 14.42
N GLU A 146 -15.18 10.24 14.40
CA GLU A 146 -14.35 10.30 13.19
C GLU A 146 -14.20 8.93 12.54
N VAL A 147 -14.06 7.88 13.36
CA VAL A 147 -13.99 6.48 12.92
C VAL A 147 -15.36 6.02 12.39
N GLN A 148 -16.45 6.42 13.07
CA GLN A 148 -17.81 6.16 12.58
C GLN A 148 -18.04 6.82 11.23
N ALA A 149 -17.63 8.09 11.07
CA ALA A 149 -17.75 8.81 9.80
C ALA A 149 -16.96 8.14 8.67
N LEU A 150 -15.75 7.66 8.94
CA LEU A 150 -14.97 6.87 7.99
C LEU A 150 -15.69 5.56 7.61
N GLY A 151 -16.15 4.80 8.60
CA GLY A 151 -16.91 3.56 8.39
C GLY A 151 -18.16 3.78 7.54
N THR A 152 -18.91 4.86 7.79
CA THR A 152 -20.09 5.22 7.01
C THR A 152 -19.75 5.56 5.55
N ARG A 153 -18.67 6.31 5.29
CA ARG A 153 -18.24 6.60 3.91
C ARG A 153 -17.85 5.32 3.17
N LEU A 154 -17.03 4.47 3.80
CA LEU A 154 -16.60 3.20 3.24
C LEU A 154 -17.79 2.27 2.93
N ALA A 155 -18.76 2.17 3.84
CA ALA A 155 -19.99 1.42 3.61
C ALA A 155 -20.78 1.97 2.42
N GLY A 156 -20.84 3.31 2.28
CA GLY A 156 -21.42 3.97 1.12
C GLY A 156 -20.71 3.61 -0.18
N TYR A 157 -19.36 3.62 -0.20
CA TYR A 157 -18.58 3.23 -1.38
C TYR A 157 -18.78 1.76 -1.76
N VAL A 158 -18.97 0.86 -0.79
CA VAL A 158 -19.33 -0.53 -1.06
C VAL A 158 -20.71 -0.62 -1.71
N GLN A 159 -21.70 0.12 -1.19
CA GLN A 159 -23.06 0.13 -1.75
C GLN A 159 -23.12 0.69 -3.17
N THR A 160 -22.26 1.67 -3.50
CA THR A 160 -22.19 2.29 -4.83
C THR A 160 -21.15 1.64 -5.75
N GLU A 161 -20.56 0.50 -5.34
CA GLU A 161 -19.52 -0.23 -6.07
C GLU A 161 -18.26 0.59 -6.40
N GLN A 162 -18.04 1.69 -5.69
CA GLN A 162 -16.79 2.46 -5.74
C GLN A 162 -15.68 1.79 -4.94
N LEU A 163 -16.02 0.99 -3.92
CA LEU A 163 -15.12 0.11 -3.20
C LEU A 163 -15.59 -1.34 -3.38
N VAL A 164 -14.85 -2.12 -4.17
CA VAL A 164 -15.17 -3.51 -4.47
C VAL A 164 -14.27 -4.44 -3.65
N VAL A 165 -14.84 -5.44 -2.98
CA VAL A 165 -14.09 -6.52 -2.33
C VAL A 165 -14.07 -7.72 -3.25
N HIS A 166 -12.88 -8.17 -3.66
CA HIS A 166 -12.70 -9.21 -4.66
C HIS A 166 -11.83 -10.36 -4.13
N PRO A 167 -12.44 -11.40 -3.53
CA PRO A 167 -11.73 -12.62 -3.16
C PRO A 167 -11.38 -13.46 -4.41
N ASP A 168 -10.14 -13.94 -4.50
CA ASP A 168 -9.72 -14.89 -5.55
C ASP A 168 -8.80 -15.97 -4.96
N ILE A 169 -9.02 -17.22 -5.38
CA ILE A 169 -8.26 -18.38 -4.92
C ILE A 169 -6.77 -18.32 -5.32
N PHE A 170 -6.40 -17.57 -6.36
CA PHE A 170 -5.02 -17.35 -6.76
C PHE A 170 -4.18 -16.74 -5.63
N TRP A 171 -4.77 -15.88 -4.81
CA TRP A 171 -4.08 -15.27 -3.68
C TRP A 171 -3.73 -16.30 -2.60
N ASN A 172 -4.48 -17.40 -2.51
CA ASN A 172 -4.18 -18.54 -1.63
C ASN A 172 -3.21 -19.56 -2.21
N ARG A 173 -2.82 -19.46 -3.50
CA ARG A 173 -1.91 -20.42 -4.14
C ARG A 173 -0.44 -20.08 -3.85
N TYR A 174 0.42 -21.10 -3.87
CA TYR A 174 1.88 -20.97 -3.78
C TYR A 174 2.54 -20.39 -5.05
N LYS A 175 1.73 -19.92 -6.01
CA LYS A 175 2.17 -19.50 -7.34
C LYS A 175 2.77 -18.10 -7.31
N PHE A 176 3.84 -17.92 -8.07
CA PHE A 176 4.45 -16.61 -8.28
C PHE A 176 3.63 -15.79 -9.27
N TYR A 177 3.84 -14.48 -9.30
CA TYR A 177 2.98 -13.60 -10.12
C TYR A 177 3.20 -13.75 -11.63
N TRP A 178 4.33 -14.29 -12.10
CA TRP A 178 4.48 -14.68 -13.51
C TRP A 178 3.64 -15.92 -13.89
N GLU A 179 3.10 -16.64 -12.91
CA GLU A 179 2.20 -17.77 -13.11
C GLU A 179 0.72 -17.37 -12.88
N MET A 180 0.44 -16.06 -12.82
CA MET A 180 -0.92 -15.55 -12.68
C MET A 180 -1.78 -16.03 -13.86
N PRO A 181 -3.02 -16.52 -13.63
CA PRO A 181 -3.92 -16.91 -14.72
C PRO A 181 -4.16 -15.76 -15.69
N THR A 182 -4.29 -16.06 -16.98
CA THR A 182 -4.50 -15.04 -18.02
C THR A 182 -5.73 -14.19 -17.74
N GLU A 183 -6.81 -14.78 -17.23
CA GLU A 183 -8.05 -14.07 -16.89
C GLU A 183 -7.82 -12.99 -15.83
N LEU A 184 -7.04 -13.30 -14.79
CA LEU A 184 -6.70 -12.36 -13.73
C LEU A 184 -5.69 -11.30 -14.22
N GLN A 185 -4.75 -11.69 -15.08
CA GLN A 185 -3.83 -10.72 -15.71
C GLN A 185 -4.59 -9.71 -16.57
N SER A 186 -5.50 -10.17 -17.43
CA SER A 186 -6.33 -9.29 -18.28
C SER A 186 -7.18 -8.36 -17.43
N ARG A 187 -7.84 -8.89 -16.38
CA ARG A 187 -8.63 -8.06 -15.46
C ARG A 187 -7.81 -6.93 -14.84
N LEU A 188 -6.62 -7.23 -14.31
CA LEU A 188 -5.73 -6.22 -13.72
C LEU A 188 -5.24 -5.22 -14.77
N ALA A 189 -4.89 -5.67 -15.97
CA ALA A 189 -4.43 -4.80 -17.05
C ALA A 189 -5.53 -3.83 -17.52
N ASP A 190 -6.78 -4.30 -17.58
CA ASP A 190 -7.92 -3.54 -18.10
C ASP A 190 -8.53 -2.59 -17.05
N GLU A 191 -8.60 -3.02 -15.78
CA GLU A 191 -9.27 -2.27 -14.72
C GLU A 191 -8.33 -1.39 -13.89
N ALA A 192 -7.07 -1.78 -13.69
CA ALA A 192 -6.17 -1.09 -12.79
C ALA A 192 -5.31 -0.04 -13.50
N THR A 193 -5.49 1.23 -13.12
CA THR A 193 -4.52 2.28 -13.43
C THR A 193 -3.25 2.14 -12.60
N LEU A 194 -3.40 1.69 -11.35
CA LEU A 194 -2.32 1.40 -10.41
C LEU A 194 -2.72 0.24 -9.49
N VAL A 195 -1.80 -0.70 -9.28
CA VAL A 195 -1.92 -1.76 -8.27
C VAL A 195 -1.01 -1.47 -7.08
N ILE A 196 -1.56 -1.40 -5.88
CA ILE A 196 -0.85 -1.32 -4.60
C ILE A 196 -0.64 -2.73 -4.08
N ILE A 197 0.61 -3.18 -4.06
CA ILE A 197 1.00 -4.53 -3.61
C ILE A 197 1.47 -4.43 -2.16
N LYS A 198 0.70 -4.96 -1.22
CA LYS A 198 0.98 -4.85 0.22
C LYS A 198 1.83 -6.01 0.73
N GLY A 199 2.79 -5.73 1.60
CA GLY A 199 3.38 -6.76 2.47
C GLY A 199 4.57 -7.53 1.89
N ASP A 200 5.19 -8.34 2.76
CA ASP A 200 6.39 -9.12 2.43
C ASP A 200 6.06 -10.33 1.57
N LEU A 201 4.98 -11.07 1.86
CA LEU A 201 4.59 -12.25 1.10
C LEU A 201 4.34 -11.91 -0.37
N ASN A 202 3.55 -10.86 -0.63
CA ASN A 202 3.26 -10.43 -1.99
C ASN A 202 4.53 -9.96 -2.72
N TYR A 203 5.44 -9.26 -2.04
CA TYR A 203 6.73 -8.89 -2.66
C TYR A 203 7.61 -10.11 -2.96
N ARG A 204 7.65 -11.12 -2.08
CA ARG A 204 8.34 -12.38 -2.36
C ARG A 204 7.73 -13.09 -3.56
N ARG A 205 6.39 -13.12 -3.66
CA ARG A 205 5.68 -13.70 -4.82
C ARG A 205 5.90 -12.91 -6.11
N LEU A 206 6.05 -11.60 -6.00
CA LEU A 206 6.35 -10.68 -7.09
C LEU A 206 7.78 -10.88 -7.62
N LEU A 207 8.77 -11.19 -6.77
CA LEU A 207 10.18 -11.34 -7.17
C LEU A 207 10.63 -12.81 -7.34
N GLY A 208 9.73 -13.75 -7.07
CA GLY A 208 9.99 -15.18 -7.25
C GLY A 208 10.69 -15.88 -6.10
N ASP A 209 10.70 -15.26 -4.93
CA ASP A 209 11.45 -15.71 -3.76
C ASP A 209 12.95 -15.97 -4.05
N ARG A 210 13.55 -15.25 -5.02
CA ARG A 210 14.94 -15.44 -5.48
C ARG A 210 15.92 -14.46 -4.83
N LEU A 211 17.18 -14.88 -4.72
CA LEU A 211 18.30 -14.05 -4.26
C LEU A 211 18.84 -13.18 -5.39
N TRP A 212 18.17 -12.05 -5.64
CA TRP A 212 18.68 -11.01 -6.54
C TRP A 212 19.81 -10.24 -5.88
N ALA A 213 20.72 -9.68 -6.70
CA ALA A 213 21.62 -8.66 -6.17
C ALA A 213 20.75 -7.46 -5.72
N PRO A 214 20.91 -6.94 -4.49
CA PRO A 214 20.00 -5.93 -3.95
C PRO A 214 19.82 -4.67 -4.81
N SER A 215 20.85 -4.33 -5.60
CA SER A 215 20.88 -3.17 -6.49
C SER A 215 20.39 -3.46 -7.91
N THR A 216 20.04 -4.72 -8.26
CA THR A 216 19.44 -5.06 -9.56
C THR A 216 18.18 -4.25 -9.77
N SER A 217 17.99 -3.67 -10.97
CA SER A 217 16.82 -2.84 -11.29
C SER A 217 15.52 -3.64 -11.10
N ILE A 218 14.53 -3.05 -10.42
CA ILE A 218 13.23 -3.71 -10.22
C ILE A 218 12.52 -4.03 -11.54
N ASN A 219 12.74 -3.24 -12.59
CA ASN A 219 12.18 -3.48 -13.93
C ASN A 219 12.77 -4.74 -14.59
N GLU A 220 14.02 -5.07 -14.30
CA GLU A 220 14.67 -6.29 -14.82
C GLU A 220 14.15 -7.53 -14.07
N VAL A 221 13.85 -7.38 -12.78
CA VAL A 221 13.37 -8.47 -11.94
C VAL A 221 11.91 -8.81 -12.20
N VAL A 222 11.08 -7.80 -12.50
CA VAL A 222 9.63 -7.96 -12.66
C VAL A 222 9.15 -7.39 -14.01
N PRO A 223 9.51 -8.01 -15.14
CA PRO A 223 9.11 -7.53 -16.46
C PRO A 223 7.67 -7.94 -16.86
N TYR A 224 6.97 -8.72 -16.04
CA TYR A 224 5.75 -9.45 -16.41
C TYR A 224 4.47 -8.98 -15.70
N PHE A 225 4.54 -8.07 -14.74
CA PHE A 225 3.33 -7.68 -14.00
C PHE A 225 2.38 -6.91 -14.93
N PRO A 226 1.07 -7.24 -14.97
CA PRO A 226 0.16 -6.83 -16.04
C PRO A 226 -0.23 -5.35 -16.02
N ALA A 227 0.05 -4.63 -14.92
CA ALA A 227 -0.32 -3.23 -14.73
C ALA A 227 0.81 -2.42 -14.09
N ALA A 228 0.70 -1.09 -14.09
CA ALA A 228 1.55 -0.26 -13.25
C ALA A 228 1.31 -0.61 -11.78
N TYR A 229 2.37 -0.70 -10.98
CA TYR A 229 2.24 -1.06 -9.57
C TYR A 229 3.18 -0.27 -8.67
N VAL A 230 2.83 -0.23 -7.39
CA VAL A 230 3.69 0.20 -6.28
C VAL A 230 3.62 -0.82 -5.15
N SER A 231 4.78 -1.28 -4.70
CA SER A 231 4.87 -2.19 -3.57
C SER A 231 5.12 -1.42 -2.28
N PHE A 232 4.30 -1.69 -1.27
CA PHE A 232 4.50 -1.22 0.11
C PHE A 232 4.97 -2.40 0.95
N ARG A 233 6.26 -2.44 1.27
CA ARG A 233 6.85 -3.58 1.98
C ARG A 233 7.70 -3.13 3.15
N THR A 234 7.39 -3.66 4.33
CA THR A 234 8.34 -3.73 5.45
C THR A 234 9.28 -4.93 5.26
N MET A 235 10.59 -4.73 5.48
CA MET A 235 11.64 -5.72 5.23
C MET A 235 11.61 -6.89 6.22
N LYS A 236 10.93 -7.99 5.85
CA LYS A 236 10.78 -9.20 6.69
C LYS A 236 11.42 -10.47 6.07
N SER A 237 12.10 -10.35 4.92
CA SER A 237 12.80 -11.46 4.25
C SER A 237 14.02 -11.01 3.45
N THR A 238 14.95 -11.93 3.19
CA THR A 238 16.29 -11.63 2.64
C THR A 238 16.26 -11.07 1.21
N LEU A 239 15.26 -11.39 0.41
CA LEU A 239 15.22 -10.93 -0.98
C LEU A 239 14.87 -9.46 -1.09
N VAL A 240 15.49 -8.78 -2.05
CA VAL A 240 15.24 -7.38 -2.36
C VAL A 240 15.86 -7.06 -3.72
N ALA A 241 15.30 -6.07 -4.40
CA ALA A 241 15.85 -5.50 -5.61
C ALA A 241 15.65 -3.98 -5.62
N GLY A 242 16.41 -3.27 -6.46
CA GLY A 242 16.28 -1.85 -6.70
C GLY A 242 16.66 -0.94 -5.53
N VAL A 243 17.46 -1.41 -4.57
CA VAL A 243 18.03 -0.57 -3.50
C VAL A 243 19.32 0.08 -4.01
N PRO A 244 19.52 1.40 -3.85
CA PRO A 244 20.75 2.08 -4.25
C PRO A 244 22.01 1.42 -3.68
N ALA A 245 23.05 1.27 -4.51
CA ALA A 245 24.24 0.48 -4.17
C ALA A 245 25.01 1.03 -2.96
N ASP A 246 25.01 2.35 -2.78
CA ASP A 246 25.58 3.05 -1.63
C ASP A 246 24.82 2.71 -0.33
N ILE A 247 23.49 2.66 -0.38
CA ILE A 247 22.66 2.22 0.75
C ILE A 247 22.93 0.75 1.08
N VAL A 248 23.02 -0.11 0.06
CA VAL A 248 23.35 -1.54 0.26
C VAL A 248 24.71 -1.68 0.94
N GLN A 249 25.76 -1.05 0.40
CA GLN A 249 27.11 -1.15 0.95
C GLN A 249 27.16 -0.67 2.41
N LYS A 250 26.49 0.43 2.72
CA LYS A 250 26.38 0.95 4.09
C LYS A 250 25.72 -0.07 5.03
N LEU A 251 24.57 -0.62 4.63
CA LEU A 251 23.81 -1.53 5.49
C LEU A 251 24.46 -2.89 5.69
N GLU A 252 25.24 -3.38 4.72
CA GLU A 252 26.04 -4.60 4.91
C GLU A 252 27.10 -4.45 6.01
N GLN A 253 27.56 -3.22 6.27
CA GLN A 253 28.52 -2.94 7.33
C GLN A 253 27.82 -2.66 8.66
N GLU A 254 26.74 -1.87 8.64
CA GLU A 254 26.11 -1.34 9.85
C GLU A 254 25.06 -2.27 10.47
N ASP A 255 24.35 -3.06 9.66
CA ASP A 255 23.26 -3.91 10.14
C ASP A 255 23.12 -5.17 9.28
N PRO A 256 23.86 -6.25 9.56
CA PRO A 256 23.81 -7.50 8.78
C PRO A 256 22.42 -8.15 8.67
N LYS A 257 21.45 -7.73 9.49
CA LYS A 257 20.07 -8.23 9.50
C LYS A 257 19.07 -7.27 8.83
N TRP A 258 19.54 -6.20 8.18
CA TRP A 258 18.72 -5.11 7.64
C TRP A 258 17.56 -5.56 6.73
N ARG A 259 17.71 -6.73 6.09
CA ARG A 259 16.74 -7.28 5.14
C ARG A 259 15.51 -7.93 5.80
N PHE A 260 15.64 -8.41 7.04
CA PHE A 260 14.61 -9.25 7.65
C PHE A 260 14.36 -8.95 9.13
N ASN A 261 14.96 -7.88 9.67
CA ASN A 261 14.71 -7.45 11.05
C ASN A 261 13.46 -6.57 11.20
N GLY A 262 12.71 -6.34 10.12
CA GLY A 262 11.49 -5.53 10.12
C GLY A 262 11.73 -4.03 10.27
N LYS A 263 12.97 -3.53 10.47
CA LYS A 263 13.19 -2.13 10.82
C LYS A 263 12.97 -1.15 9.67
N ARG A 264 13.21 -1.59 8.43
CA ARG A 264 13.19 -0.74 7.24
C ARG A 264 12.08 -1.14 6.29
N ALA A 265 11.79 -0.29 5.32
CA ALA A 265 10.74 -0.53 4.35
C ALA A 265 11.08 0.07 2.98
N ILE A 266 10.24 -0.22 2.00
CA ILE A 266 10.29 0.35 0.65
C ILE A 266 8.88 0.74 0.18
N ILE A 267 8.82 1.85 -0.55
CA ILE A 267 7.75 2.21 -1.47
C ILE A 267 8.38 2.14 -2.86
N GLN A 268 8.18 1.04 -3.58
CA GLN A 268 8.88 0.80 -4.84
C GLN A 268 7.89 0.55 -5.99
N SER A 269 7.89 1.45 -6.96
CA SER A 269 6.99 1.41 -8.12
C SER A 269 7.65 1.00 -9.44
N VAL A 270 6.88 0.32 -10.30
CA VAL A 270 7.11 0.15 -11.74
C VAL A 270 5.87 0.70 -12.46
N LEU A 271 6.03 1.81 -13.20
CA LEU A 271 4.91 2.63 -13.69
C LEU A 271 4.80 2.67 -15.22
N THR A 272 5.67 1.94 -15.92
CA THR A 272 5.55 1.70 -17.35
C THR A 272 4.78 0.40 -17.54
N THR A 273 3.64 0.43 -18.23
CA THR A 273 2.97 -0.79 -18.64
C THR A 273 3.89 -1.58 -19.56
N ALA A 274 4.08 -2.88 -19.28
CA ALA A 274 4.73 -3.77 -20.22
C ALA A 274 3.99 -3.63 -21.55
N THR A 275 4.72 -3.31 -22.62
CA THR A 275 4.13 -3.22 -23.94
C THR A 275 3.60 -4.60 -24.28
N SER A 276 2.29 -4.70 -24.49
CA SER A 276 1.64 -5.92 -24.99
C SER A 276 2.32 -6.28 -26.31
N SER A 277 3.14 -7.33 -26.29
CA SER A 277 3.72 -7.94 -27.49
C SER A 277 2.70 -8.84 -28.17
#